data_AF-A0ABD0PBQ6-F1
#
_entry.id   AF-A0ABD0PBQ6-F1
#
_cell.length_a   1.000
_cell.length_b   1.000
_cell.length_c   1.000
_cell.angle_alpha   90.00
_cell.angle_beta   90.00
_cell.angle_gamma   90.00
#
_symmetry.space_group_name_H-M   'P 1'
#
loop_
_entity.id
_entity.type
_entity.pdbx_description
1 polymer ?
#
loop_
_entity_poly.entity_id
_entity_poly.type
_entity_poly.pdbx_seq_one_letter_code
_entity_poly.pdbx_strand_id
1 'polypeptide(L)'
;VSSQEVKQENPLQFKFRAKHYPEDVAEELIQDITKKLFFLQVKEGILSDEIYCPPETAVLLGSYAVQAKFGDHSLETHKSGYLANERLLPQ
;
A
#
# COMPACT_ATOMS: atom_id res chain seq x y z
N VAL A 1 32.92 -1.11 15.28
CA VAL A 1 31.70 -1.20 14.44
C VAL A 1 31.43 -2.68 14.24
N SER A 2 30.30 -3.20 14.74
CA SER A 2 29.94 -4.61 14.51
C SER A 2 29.52 -4.77 13.06
N SER A 3 30.17 -5.68 12.31
CA SER A 3 29.73 -6.06 10.97
C SER A 3 28.35 -6.72 11.08
N GLN A 4 27.41 -6.32 10.23
CA GLN A 4 26.11 -6.98 10.12
C GLN A 4 26.24 -8.16 9.15
N GLU A 5 25.84 -9.36 9.59
CA GLU A 5 25.87 -10.58 8.76
C GLU A 5 24.70 -10.57 7.76
N VAL A 6 24.87 -9.84 6.66
CA VAL A 6 23.90 -9.82 5.55
C VAL A 6 24.20 -10.97 4.59
N LYS A 7 23.15 -11.61 4.06
CA LYS A 7 23.28 -12.67 3.05
C LYS A 7 24.09 -12.15 1.84
N GLN A 8 25.18 -12.85 1.49
CA GLN A 8 26.03 -12.47 0.36
C GLN A 8 25.33 -12.77 -0.97
N GLU A 9 24.68 -11.76 -1.52
CA GLU A 9 24.08 -11.74 -2.85
C GLU A 9 24.57 -10.49 -3.59
N ASN A 10 24.66 -10.53 -4.93
CA ASN A 10 25.09 -9.38 -5.73
C ASN A 10 24.00 -8.97 -6.73
N PRO A 11 23.28 -7.86 -6.52
CA PRO A 11 23.43 -6.90 -5.40
C PRO A 11 22.80 -7.41 -4.10
N LEU A 12 23.26 -6.86 -2.97
CA LEU A 12 22.61 -7.04 -1.68
C LEU A 12 21.15 -6.57 -1.75
N GLN A 13 20.24 -7.33 -1.16
CA GLN A 13 18.82 -7.04 -1.20
C GLN A 13 18.37 -6.35 0.10
N PHE A 14 17.79 -5.16 -0.03
CA PHE A 14 17.22 -4.42 1.10
C PHE A 14 15.80 -3.99 0.78
N LYS A 15 14.94 -3.97 1.80
CA LYS A 15 13.58 -3.41 1.71
C LYS A 15 13.47 -2.23 2.65
N PHE A 16 13.23 -1.05 2.09
CA PHE A 16 12.87 0.12 2.88
C PHE A 16 11.40 0.01 3.29
N ARG A 17 11.14 -0.16 4.59
CA ARG A 17 9.80 -0.39 5.16
C ARG A 17 9.66 0.41 6.46
N ALA A 18 8.43 0.80 6.76
CA ALA A 18 8.10 1.36 8.06
C ALA A 18 8.21 0.27 9.12
N LYS A 19 9.03 0.51 10.15
CA LYS A 19 9.16 -0.38 11.32
C LYS A 19 8.23 0.06 12.46
N HIS A 20 7.92 1.35 12.52
CA HIS A 20 7.08 1.97 13.53
C HIS A 20 5.92 2.69 12.83
N TYR A 21 4.77 2.68 13.49
CA TYR A 21 3.54 3.33 13.01
C TYR A 21 3.18 4.49 13.95
N PRO A 22 2.62 5.58 13.42
CA PRO A 22 2.13 6.69 14.25
C PRO A 22 0.92 6.24 15.08
N GLU A 23 0.62 6.99 16.14
CA GLU A 23 -0.61 6.82 16.91
C GLU A 23 -1.81 7.37 16.14
N ASP A 24 -1.65 8.52 15.47
CA ASP A 24 -2.64 9.12 14.59
C ASP A 24 -2.04 9.50 13.22
N VAL A 25 -2.50 8.81 12.18
CA VAL A 25 -2.02 9.03 10.80
C VAL A 25 -2.41 10.40 10.23
N ALA A 26 -3.50 11.01 10.68
CA ALA A 26 -3.99 12.28 10.15
C ALA A 26 -3.17 13.46 10.68
N GLU A 27 -2.76 13.39 11.94
CA GLU A 27 -1.98 14.43 12.62
C GLU A 27 -0.47 14.28 12.41
N GLU A 28 0.05 13.05 12.38
CA GLU A 28 1.51 12.82 12.44
C GLU A 28 2.17 12.63 11.06
N LEU A 29 1.43 12.21 10.04
CA LEU A 29 1.99 12.07 8.70
C LEU A 29 1.97 13.42 7.99
N ILE A 30 3.15 14.03 7.86
CA ILE A 30 3.29 15.37 7.29
C ILE A 30 3.53 15.30 5.77
N GLN A 31 4.54 14.55 5.35
CA GLN A 31 5.00 14.54 3.95
C GLN A 31 4.20 13.55 3.10
N ASP A 32 3.85 13.96 1.87
CA ASP A 32 3.11 13.13 0.92
C ASP A 32 3.83 11.83 0.58
N ILE A 33 5.16 11.87 0.46
CA ILE A 33 5.95 10.66 0.21
C ILE A 33 5.85 9.67 1.37
N THR A 34 5.85 10.14 2.62
CA THR A 34 5.70 9.32 3.81
C THR A 34 4.31 8.70 3.85
N LYS A 35 3.25 9.49 3.62
CA LYS A 35 1.86 9.00 3.50
C LYS A 35 1.75 7.91 2.44
N LYS A 36 2.34 8.11 1.27
CA LYS A 36 2.33 7.14 0.17
C LYS A 36 3.03 5.84 0.55
N LEU A 37 4.18 5.90 1.21
CA LEU A 37 4.91 4.69 1.65
C LEU A 37 4.13 3.89 2.70
N PHE A 38 3.53 4.57 3.69
CA PHE A 38 2.65 3.93 4.68
C PHE A 38 1.42 3.30 4.02
N PHE A 39 0.73 4.04 3.15
CA PHE A 39 -0.41 3.54 2.40
C PHE A 39 -0.07 2.27 1.61
N LEU A 40 1.04 2.27 0.87
CA LEU A 40 1.44 1.11 0.07
C LEU A 40 1.77 -0.11 0.93
N GLN A 41 2.43 0.09 2.08
CA GLN A 41 2.78 -1.00 2.99
C GLN A 41 1.55 -1.59 3.69
N VAL A 42 0.62 -0.76 4.17
CA VAL A 42 -0.62 -1.23 4.78
C VAL A 42 -1.52 -1.92 3.76
N LYS A 43 -1.64 -1.34 2.55
CA LYS A 43 -2.39 -1.96 1.45
C LYS A 43 -1.82 -3.33 1.08
N GLU A 44 -0.50 -3.48 1.03
CA GLU A 44 0.13 -4.78 0.78
C GLU A 44 -0.24 -5.79 1.87
N GLY A 45 -0.15 -5.41 3.14
CA GLY A 45 -0.50 -6.28 4.28
C GLY A 45 -1.97 -6.70 4.32
N ILE A 46 -2.89 -5.81 3.94
CA ILE A 46 -4.32 -6.17 3.82
C ILE A 46 -4.52 -7.16 2.67
N LEU A 47 -3.94 -6.90 1.50
CA LEU A 47 -4.12 -7.75 0.33
C LEU A 47 -3.48 -9.14 0.48
N SER A 48 -2.44 -9.26 1.30
CA SER A 48 -1.76 -10.53 1.62
C SER A 48 -2.34 -11.27 2.83
N ASP A 49 -3.45 -10.79 3.42
CA ASP A 49 -4.06 -11.30 4.64
C ASP A 49 -3.14 -11.28 5.89
N GLU A 50 -2.03 -10.54 5.85
CA GLU A 50 -1.23 -10.26 7.04
C GLU A 50 -1.97 -9.35 8.02
N ILE A 51 -2.84 -8.47 7.49
CA ILE A 51 -3.71 -7.59 8.25
C ILE A 51 -5.16 -7.99 7.95
N TYR A 52 -5.85 -8.54 8.94
CA TYR A 52 -7.27 -8.85 8.81
C TYR A 52 -8.07 -7.58 8.49
N CYS A 53 -8.90 -7.66 7.45
CA CYS A 53 -9.78 -6.59 7.03
C CYS A 53 -11.18 -7.15 6.75
N PRO A 54 -12.23 -6.64 7.40
CA PRO A 54 -13.61 -7.03 7.09
C PRO A 54 -13.96 -6.76 5.61
N PRO A 55 -14.82 -7.58 4.98
CA PRO A 55 -15.15 -7.44 3.56
C PRO A 55 -15.66 -6.04 3.18
N GLU A 56 -16.56 -5.46 3.97
CA GLU A 56 -17.10 -4.13 3.74
C GLU A 56 -16.00 -3.04 3.76
N THR A 57 -15.05 -3.16 4.69
CA THR A 57 -13.91 -2.25 4.81
C THR A 57 -12.92 -2.45 3.68
N ALA A 58 -12.66 -3.70 3.26
CA ALA A 58 -11.76 -4.00 2.16
C ALA A 58 -12.26 -3.40 0.83
N VAL A 59 -13.56 -3.49 0.56
CA VAL A 59 -14.18 -2.86 -0.62
C VAL A 59 -14.04 -1.34 -0.58
N LEU A 60 -14.30 -0.73 0.58
CA LEU A 60 -14.14 0.71 0.76
C LEU A 60 -12.68 1.18 0.59
N LEU A 61 -11.72 0.46 1.17
CA LEU A 61 -10.30 0.75 0.99
C LEU A 61 -9.85 0.54 -0.46
N GLY A 62 -10.40 -0.46 -1.14
CA GLY A 62 -10.19 -0.71 -2.56
C GLY A 62 -10.62 0.48 -3.42
N SER A 63 -11.78 1.09 -3.13
CA SER A 63 -12.24 2.27 -3.88
C SER A 63 -11.35 3.49 -3.65
N TYR A 64 -10.91 3.73 -2.41
CA TYR A 64 -9.93 4.79 -2.11
C TYR A 64 -8.57 4.53 -2.78
N ALA A 65 -8.13 3.28 -2.86
CA ALA A 65 -6.89 2.92 -3.56
C ALA A 65 -6.98 3.17 -5.07
N VAL A 66 -8.14 2.91 -5.68
CA VAL A 66 -8.41 3.25 -7.08
C VAL A 66 -8.35 4.76 -7.27
N GLN A 67 -9.03 5.54 -6.43
CA GLN A 67 -8.98 7.00 -6.46
C GLN A 67 -7.55 7.54 -6.32
N ALA A 68 -6.76 6.98 -5.40
CA ALA A 68 -5.37 7.39 -5.19
C ALA A 68 -4.45 7.10 -6.40
N LYS A 69 -4.79 6.10 -7.22
CA LYS A 69 -3.99 5.69 -8.39
C LYS A 69 -4.46 6.33 -9.70
N PHE A 70 -5.76 6.42 -9.91
CA PHE A 70 -6.37 6.83 -11.17
C PHE A 70 -6.98 8.25 -11.12
N GLY A 71 -7.11 8.83 -9.93
CA GLY A 71 -7.80 10.10 -9.74
C GLY A 71 -9.32 9.96 -9.93
N ASP A 72 -9.97 11.07 -10.26
CA ASP A 72 -11.43 11.15 -10.38
C ASP A 72 -11.97 10.25 -11.50
N HIS A 73 -13.05 9.53 -11.21
CA HIS A 73 -13.67 8.65 -12.18
C HIS A 73 -14.36 9.41 -13.31
N SER A 74 -13.81 9.34 -14.53
CA SER A 74 -14.48 9.76 -15.78
C SER A 74 -14.93 8.57 -16.63
N LEU A 75 -16.19 8.59 -17.10
CA LEU A 75 -16.76 7.57 -18.01
C LEU A 75 -16.08 7.53 -19.39
N GLU A 76 -15.48 8.65 -19.83
CA GLU A 76 -14.79 8.73 -21.13
C GLU A 76 -13.45 7.99 -21.10
N THR A 77 -12.76 8.06 -19.96
CA THR A 77 -11.42 7.49 -19.73
C THR A 77 -11.49 6.07 -19.15
N HIS A 78 -12.37 5.84 -18.17
CA HIS A 78 -12.48 4.59 -17.42
C HIS A 78 -13.54 3.65 -18.01
N LYS A 79 -13.18 3.01 -19.13
CA LYS A 79 -14.05 2.03 -19.80
C LYS A 79 -14.12 0.72 -19.01
N SER A 80 -15.15 -0.08 -19.27
CA SER A 80 -15.31 -1.42 -18.68
C SER A 80 -14.02 -2.24 -18.79
N GLY A 81 -13.59 -2.80 -17.67
CA GLY A 81 -12.35 -3.58 -17.57
C GLY A 81 -11.10 -2.78 -17.19
N TYR A 82 -11.18 -1.47 -16.96
CA TYR A 82 -10.00 -0.66 -16.59
C TYR A 82 -9.31 -1.10 -15.29
N LEU A 83 -10.00 -1.84 -14.42
CA LEU A 83 -9.48 -2.39 -13.17
C LEU A 83 -9.04 -3.87 -13.27
N ALA A 84 -9.08 -4.48 -14.46
CA ALA A 84 -8.86 -5.92 -14.61
C ALA A 84 -7.47 -6.41 -14.14
N ASN A 85 -6.47 -5.52 -14.13
CA ASN A 85 -5.11 -5.83 -13.67
C ASN A 85 -4.86 -5.42 -12.20
N GLU A 86 -5.85 -4.87 -11.50
CA GLU A 86 -5.69 -4.41 -10.14
C GLU A 86 -6.01 -5.51 -9.13
N ARG A 87 -5.14 -5.66 -8.13
CA ARG A 87 -5.42 -6.45 -6.93
C ARG A 87 -6.16 -5.57 -5.93
N LEU A 88 -7.49 -5.64 -5.93
CA LEU A 88 -8.36 -4.76 -5.15
C LEU A 88 -8.75 -5.32 -3.78
N LEU A 89 -8.86 -6.64 -3.66
CA LEU A 89 -9.36 -7.31 -2.47
C LEU A 89 -8.39 -8.41 -1.99
N PRO A 90 -8.40 -8.74 -0.69
CA PRO A 90 -7.79 -9.97 -0.16
C PRO A 90 -8.42 -11.22 -0.80
N GLN A 91 -7.75 -12.37 -0.70
CA GLN A 91 -8.16 -13.60 -1.40
C GLN A 91 -9.31 -14.34 -0.73
#